data_AF-A0A7S4GJ08-F1
#
_entry.id   AF-A0A7S4GJ08-F1
#
_cell.length_a   1.000
_cell.length_b   1.000
_cell.length_c   1.000
_cell.angle_alpha   90.00
_cell.angle_beta   90.00
_cell.angle_gamma   90.00
#
_symmetry.space_group_name_H-M   'P 1'
#
loop_
_entity.id
_entity.type
_entity.pdbx_description
1 polymer ?
#
loop_
_entity_poly.entity_id
_entity_poly.type
_entity_poly.pdbx_seq_one_letter_code
_entity_poly.pdbx_strand_id
1 'polypeptide(L)'
;FFSTPRAMPDPYDYECGSILGMKMLWDEHSAERRAVLVATDTLLSIVRNVCDHPNEAKFRRLKKTSNVYSLKIAPMPLAEDLLAFCGFEDQTEEDGSKVLRLPDAVVSESTERCQTAVSELQVFRAALQKSFPLSLVLGASLCRMGSGAGAALEAVNTLSGLLGSYVGVYFSASWCPPCRQFTPLLASTYQSIRAAGKAFEVVFVSLDRDQASYEEYFKHQADIGGTWLSVPWASLSAGLKDALSTQYGVRGIPHFVVLSPDGQLICKEGRNAVMQDPSGLMFPWAV
;
A
#
# COMPACT_ATOMS: atom_id res chain seq x y z
N PHE A 1 -23.17 -27.37 24.85
CA PHE A 1 -22.16 -27.70 23.83
C PHE A 1 -21.57 -26.40 23.30
N PHE A 2 -20.59 -25.85 24.01
CA PHE A 2 -19.84 -24.68 23.56
C PHE A 2 -18.75 -25.16 22.59
N SER A 3 -18.84 -24.74 21.33
CA SER A 3 -17.76 -24.95 20.36
C SER A 3 -16.64 -23.96 20.64
N THR A 4 -15.43 -24.47 20.80
CA THR A 4 -14.20 -23.69 20.96
C THR A 4 -13.94 -22.83 19.71
N PRO A 5 -13.39 -21.61 19.86
CA PRO A 5 -12.94 -20.82 18.72
C PRO A 5 -11.81 -21.56 18.00
N ARG A 6 -11.90 -21.62 16.68
CA ARG A 6 -10.83 -22.12 15.81
C ARG A 6 -9.58 -21.29 16.10
N ALA A 7 -8.50 -21.95 16.54
CA ALA A 7 -7.23 -21.29 16.84
C ALA A 7 -6.76 -20.48 15.62
N MET A 8 -6.36 -19.22 15.84
CA MET A 8 -5.63 -18.46 14.82
C MET A 8 -4.30 -19.17 14.54
N PRO A 9 -3.87 -19.24 13.27
CA PRO A 9 -2.56 -19.77 12.94
C PRO A 9 -1.46 -18.91 13.57
N ASP A 10 -0.35 -19.58 13.90
CA ASP A 10 0.85 -18.99 14.49
C ASP A 10 1.43 -17.93 13.54
N PRO A 11 1.73 -16.69 14.00
CA PRO A 11 2.32 -15.64 13.17
C PRO A 11 3.70 -15.99 12.58
N TYR A 12 4.34 -17.09 13.00
CA TYR A 12 5.61 -17.56 12.44
C TYR A 12 5.49 -18.65 11.36
N ASP A 13 4.27 -19.02 10.97
CA ASP A 13 4.01 -20.12 10.00
C ASP A 13 3.91 -19.64 8.53
N TYR A 14 4.48 -18.48 8.21
CA TYR A 14 4.51 -17.95 6.84
C TYR A 14 5.81 -18.36 6.14
N GLU A 15 5.68 -18.92 4.93
CA GLU A 15 6.81 -19.20 4.03
C GLU A 15 7.72 -17.97 3.92
N CYS A 16 8.88 -18.07 4.57
CA CYS A 16 9.92 -17.06 4.57
C CYS A 16 10.41 -16.86 3.12
N GLY A 17 10.04 -15.74 2.51
CA GLY A 17 10.44 -15.39 1.15
C GLY A 17 9.38 -14.68 0.30
N SER A 18 8.10 -14.65 0.69
CA SER A 18 7.09 -14.00 -0.16
C SER A 18 7.03 -12.47 0.01
N ILE A 19 6.83 -11.76 -1.12
CA ILE A 19 6.48 -10.32 -1.22
C ILE A 19 5.40 -9.90 -0.20
N LEU A 20 4.54 -10.82 0.22
CA LEU A 20 3.46 -10.59 1.18
C LEU A 20 3.98 -10.27 2.60
N GLY A 21 5.07 -10.92 3.03
CA GLY A 21 5.73 -10.64 4.32
C GLY A 21 6.39 -9.26 4.34
N MET A 22 7.01 -8.88 3.23
CA MET A 22 7.49 -7.51 3.00
C MET A 22 6.34 -6.49 3.01
N LYS A 23 5.17 -6.84 2.46
CA LYS A 23 4.01 -5.93 2.35
C LYS A 23 3.40 -5.52 3.71
N MET A 24 3.53 -6.34 4.74
CA MET A 24 2.80 -6.18 6.01
C MET A 24 3.50 -5.33 7.08
N LEU A 25 4.80 -5.05 6.96
CA LEU A 25 5.59 -4.48 8.06
C LEU A 25 5.94 -2.99 7.92
N TRP A 26 5.61 -2.32 6.81
CA TRP A 26 5.93 -0.90 6.61
C TRP A 26 4.77 0.03 6.95
N ASP A 27 4.64 0.29 8.25
CA ASP A 27 4.01 1.49 8.77
C ASP A 27 5.08 2.36 9.46
N GLU A 28 5.27 3.57 8.93
CA GLU A 28 5.67 4.82 9.59
C GLU A 28 6.39 5.79 8.62
N HIS A 29 6.24 7.08 8.93
CA HIS A 29 6.81 8.33 8.40
C HIS A 29 7.39 8.43 6.96
N SER A 30 7.13 9.57 6.30
CA SER A 30 7.59 9.90 4.93
C SER A 30 9.12 9.88 4.74
N ALA A 31 9.92 9.99 5.81
CA ALA A 31 11.37 9.83 5.78
C ALA A 31 11.80 8.36 5.57
N GLU A 32 11.05 7.41 6.11
CA GLU A 32 11.36 5.99 6.05
C GLU A 32 11.11 5.41 4.66
N ARG A 33 10.16 5.94 3.89
CA ARG A 33 9.90 5.43 2.52
C ARG A 33 10.95 5.80 1.49
N ARG A 34 11.61 6.95 1.60
CA ARG A 34 12.81 7.23 0.80
C ARG A 34 13.94 6.28 1.18
N ALA A 35 14.09 5.99 2.47
CA ALA A 35 15.04 5.00 2.93
C ALA A 35 14.72 3.60 2.38
N VAL A 36 13.44 3.19 2.36
CA VAL A 36 13.00 1.91 1.77
C VAL A 36 13.23 1.86 0.27
N LEU A 37 12.95 2.94 -0.49
CA LEU A 37 13.23 2.97 -1.93
C LEU A 37 14.74 2.84 -2.19
N VAL A 38 15.56 3.59 -1.42
CA VAL A 38 17.02 3.54 -1.50
C VAL A 38 17.55 2.16 -1.10
N ALA A 39 16.98 1.54 -0.07
CA ALA A 39 17.31 0.19 0.36
C ALA A 39 16.97 -0.83 -0.71
N THR A 40 15.77 -0.74 -1.29
CA THR A 40 15.29 -1.60 -2.39
C THR A 40 16.18 -1.47 -3.63
N ASP A 41 16.53 -0.23 -4.04
CA ASP A 41 17.46 0.03 -5.15
C ASP A 41 18.86 -0.53 -4.85
N THR A 42 19.30 -0.45 -3.59
CA THR A 42 20.60 -0.99 -3.16
C THR A 42 20.61 -2.51 -3.18
N LEU A 43 19.57 -3.17 -2.64
CA LEU A 43 19.40 -4.62 -2.71
C LEU A 43 19.36 -5.11 -4.15
N LEU A 44 18.55 -4.47 -5.01
CA LEU A 44 18.50 -4.77 -6.44
C LEU A 44 19.88 -4.70 -7.10
N SER A 45 20.67 -3.67 -6.77
CA SER A 45 22.03 -3.54 -7.29
C SER A 45 22.92 -4.69 -6.81
N ILE A 46 22.86 -5.05 -5.53
CA ILE A 46 23.64 -6.16 -4.96
C ILE A 46 23.29 -7.49 -5.66
N VAL A 47 22.02 -7.87 -5.70
CA VAL A 47 21.61 -9.17 -6.26
C VAL A 47 21.81 -9.24 -7.79
N ARG A 48 21.64 -8.12 -8.51
CA ARG A 48 21.95 -8.07 -9.95
C ARG A 48 23.44 -8.24 -10.23
N ASN A 49 24.32 -7.58 -9.47
CA ASN A 49 25.75 -7.74 -9.65
C ASN A 49 26.20 -9.20 -9.45
N VAL A 50 25.56 -9.94 -8.55
CA VAL A 50 25.80 -11.39 -8.40
C VAL A 50 25.34 -12.16 -9.65
N CYS A 51 24.17 -11.83 -10.21
CA CYS A 51 23.67 -12.46 -11.44
C CYS A 51 24.55 -12.18 -12.65
N ASP A 52 24.97 -10.92 -12.82
CA ASP A 52 25.70 -10.44 -13.99
C ASP A 52 27.18 -10.84 -13.93
N HIS A 53 27.74 -10.97 -12.72
CA HIS A 53 29.15 -11.22 -12.46
C HIS A 53 29.38 -12.30 -11.39
N PRO A 54 28.89 -13.55 -11.58
CA PRO A 54 28.89 -14.59 -10.54
C PRO A 54 30.29 -15.00 -10.08
N ASN A 55 31.27 -14.94 -10.97
CA ASN A 55 32.65 -15.34 -10.68
C ASN A 55 33.47 -14.22 -9.99
N GLU A 56 32.97 -13.00 -9.90
CA GLU A 56 33.68 -11.88 -9.29
C GLU A 56 33.42 -11.81 -7.78
N ALA A 57 34.39 -12.29 -6.99
CA ALA A 57 34.28 -12.38 -5.53
C ALA A 57 33.93 -11.06 -4.82
N LYS A 58 34.24 -9.91 -5.43
CA LYS A 58 33.94 -8.58 -4.88
C LYS A 58 32.43 -8.28 -4.78
N PHE A 59 31.61 -8.84 -5.68
CA PHE A 59 30.15 -8.66 -5.67
C PHE A 59 29.44 -9.66 -4.74
N ARG A 60 30.17 -10.67 -4.30
CA ARG A 60 29.73 -11.73 -3.40
C ARG A 60 30.08 -11.47 -1.94
N ARG A 61 30.44 -10.22 -1.62
CA ARG A 61 30.96 -9.82 -0.30
C ARG A 61 30.46 -8.43 0.09
N LEU A 62 29.81 -8.34 1.25
CA LEU A 62 29.28 -7.09 1.81
C LEU A 62 29.78 -6.89 3.24
N LYS A 63 30.54 -5.82 3.49
CA LYS A 63 31.00 -5.47 4.85
C LYS A 63 29.85 -4.88 5.66
N LYS A 64 29.55 -5.45 6.84
CA LYS A 64 28.51 -4.92 7.74
C LYS A 64 28.87 -3.54 8.32
N THR A 65 30.15 -3.16 8.29
CA THR A 65 30.62 -1.82 8.69
C THR A 65 30.52 -0.76 7.59
N SER A 66 30.20 -1.15 6.34
CA SER A 66 30.13 -0.19 5.24
C SER A 66 28.89 0.71 5.33
N ASN A 67 29.01 1.96 4.89
CA ASN A 67 27.88 2.89 4.82
C ASN A 67 26.73 2.37 3.95
N VAL A 68 27.04 1.56 2.93
CA VAL A 68 26.02 0.92 2.09
C VAL A 68 25.16 -0.02 2.94
N TYR A 69 25.79 -0.88 3.74
CA TYR A 69 25.06 -1.80 4.59
C TYR A 69 24.41 -1.09 5.78
N SER A 70 25.17 -0.34 6.58
CA SER A 70 24.70 0.20 7.86
C SER A 70 23.59 1.24 7.72
N LEU A 71 23.60 2.04 6.64
CA LEU A 71 22.61 3.10 6.43
C LEU A 71 21.45 2.69 5.52
N LYS A 72 21.63 1.67 4.67
CA LYS A 72 20.63 1.32 3.65
C LYS A 72 20.06 -0.09 3.78
N ILE A 73 20.87 -1.06 4.21
CA ILE A 73 20.46 -2.47 4.28
C ILE A 73 20.02 -2.82 5.70
N ALA A 74 20.87 -2.60 6.70
CA ALA A 74 20.59 -2.93 8.10
C ALA A 74 19.30 -2.30 8.65
N PRO A 75 18.91 -1.07 8.28
CA PRO A 75 17.65 -0.48 8.74
C PRO A 75 16.41 -1.08 8.07
N MET A 76 16.56 -1.90 7.01
CA MET A 76 15.45 -2.48 6.27
C MET A 76 15.11 -3.86 6.87
N PRO A 77 13.91 -4.04 7.46
CA PRO A 77 13.45 -5.35 7.89
C PRO A 77 13.46 -6.35 6.74
N LEU A 78 13.82 -7.60 7.02
CA LEU A 78 13.91 -8.71 6.06
C LEU A 78 14.97 -8.55 4.95
N ALA A 79 15.79 -7.49 4.96
CA ALA A 79 16.83 -7.34 3.96
C ALA A 79 17.93 -8.40 4.09
N GLU A 80 18.31 -8.76 5.32
CA GLU A 80 19.24 -9.86 5.57
C GLU A 80 18.62 -11.22 5.26
N ASP A 81 17.33 -11.41 5.54
CA ASP A 81 16.61 -12.64 5.18
C ASP A 81 16.55 -12.83 3.66
N LEU A 82 16.33 -11.76 2.90
CA LEU A 82 16.39 -11.79 1.43
C LEU A 82 17.80 -12.11 0.93
N LEU A 83 18.84 -11.55 1.57
CA LEU A 83 20.23 -11.88 1.24
C LEU A 83 20.55 -13.34 1.60
N ALA A 84 20.06 -13.84 2.73
CA ALA A 84 20.20 -15.23 3.14
C ALA A 84 19.48 -16.18 2.17
N PHE A 85 18.28 -15.82 1.69
CA PHE A 85 17.59 -16.54 0.61
C PHE A 85 18.47 -16.63 -0.65
N CYS A 86 19.13 -15.53 -1.01
CA CYS A 86 20.10 -15.51 -2.12
C CYS A 86 21.38 -16.33 -1.85
N GLY A 87 21.57 -16.83 -0.62
CA GLY A 87 22.70 -17.68 -0.20
C GLY A 87 23.83 -16.92 0.52
N PHE A 88 23.64 -15.64 0.86
CA PHE A 88 24.62 -14.92 1.66
C PHE A 88 24.62 -15.42 3.10
N GLU A 89 25.82 -15.63 3.64
CA GLU A 89 26.03 -16.11 5.01
C GLU A 89 26.85 -15.10 5.81
N ASP A 90 26.57 -15.04 7.12
CA ASP A 90 27.38 -14.27 8.06
C ASP A 90 28.74 -14.94 8.28
N GLN A 91 29.82 -14.17 8.07
CA GLN A 91 31.18 -14.62 8.31
C GLN A 91 31.98 -13.55 9.08
N THR A 92 32.95 -14.03 9.85
CA THR A 92 33.95 -13.17 10.51
C THR A 92 35.29 -13.40 9.83
N GLU A 93 35.89 -12.34 9.31
CA GLU A 93 37.22 -12.41 8.68
C GLU A 93 38.33 -12.48 9.74
N GLU A 94 39.55 -12.83 9.32
CA GLU A 94 40.72 -12.95 10.20
C GLU A 94 41.05 -11.65 10.95
N ASP A 95 40.69 -10.50 10.39
CA ASP A 95 40.83 -9.18 11.00
C ASP A 95 39.72 -8.84 12.00
N GLY A 96 38.79 -9.77 12.26
CA GLY A 96 37.63 -9.61 13.14
C GLY A 96 36.45 -8.88 12.51
N SER A 97 36.52 -8.51 11.23
CA SER A 97 35.42 -7.81 10.55
C SER A 97 34.25 -8.75 10.21
N LYS A 98 33.02 -8.28 10.44
CA LYS A 98 31.79 -9.02 10.11
C LYS A 98 31.35 -8.70 8.68
N VAL A 99 31.12 -9.75 7.89
CA VAL A 99 30.73 -9.64 6.49
C VAL A 99 29.60 -10.62 6.16
N LEU A 100 28.75 -10.24 5.21
CA LEU A 100 27.89 -11.18 4.49
C LEU A 100 28.65 -11.64 3.25
N ARG A 101 28.79 -12.96 3.07
CA ARG A 101 29.52 -13.54 1.94
C ARG A 101 28.72 -14.67 1.29
N LEU A 102 28.76 -14.72 -0.04
CA LEU A 102 28.21 -15.82 -0.84
C LEU A 102 29.32 -16.86 -1.10
N PRO A 103 29.24 -18.09 -0.55
CA PRO A 103 30.27 -19.11 -0.73
C PRO A 103 30.45 -19.52 -2.20
N ASP A 104 31.68 -19.88 -2.60
CA ASP A 104 31.98 -20.32 -3.97
C ASP A 104 31.20 -21.58 -4.39
N ALA A 105 30.91 -22.46 -3.44
CA ALA A 105 30.26 -23.76 -3.68
C ALA A 105 28.79 -23.64 -4.14
N VAL A 106 28.12 -22.52 -3.83
CA VAL A 106 26.67 -22.35 -4.05
C VAL A 106 26.35 -21.32 -5.13
N VAL A 107 27.37 -20.75 -5.81
CA VAL A 107 27.19 -19.62 -6.74
C VAL A 107 26.18 -19.92 -7.85
N SER A 108 26.16 -21.14 -8.40
CA SER A 108 25.22 -21.50 -9.46
C SER A 108 23.75 -21.49 -8.98
N GLU A 109 23.47 -22.10 -7.83
CA GLU A 109 22.13 -22.11 -7.21
C GLU A 109 21.72 -20.70 -6.74
N SER A 110 22.66 -19.98 -6.13
CA SER A 110 22.46 -18.60 -5.71
C SER A 110 22.16 -17.66 -6.86
N THR A 111 22.65 -17.92 -8.08
CA THR A 111 22.34 -17.10 -9.25
C THR A 111 20.85 -17.19 -9.60
N GLU A 112 20.26 -18.38 -9.55
CA GLU A 112 18.82 -18.58 -9.78
C GLU A 112 17.98 -17.92 -8.68
N ARG A 113 18.36 -18.09 -7.41
CA ARG A 113 17.68 -17.42 -6.28
C ARG A 113 17.79 -15.89 -6.37
N CYS A 114 18.95 -15.36 -6.77
CA CYS A 114 19.13 -13.93 -7.03
C CYS A 114 18.21 -13.43 -8.16
N GLN A 115 18.01 -14.19 -9.24
CA GLN A 115 17.11 -13.82 -10.33
C GLN A 115 15.65 -13.72 -9.87
N THR A 116 15.21 -14.66 -9.03
CA THR A 116 13.89 -14.59 -8.38
C THR A 116 13.79 -13.34 -7.51
N ALA A 117 14.76 -13.10 -6.64
CA ALA A 117 14.80 -11.90 -5.79
C ALA A 117 14.80 -10.59 -6.60
N VAL A 118 15.50 -10.55 -7.74
CA VAL A 118 15.47 -9.39 -8.65
C VAL A 118 14.05 -9.13 -9.17
N SER A 119 13.36 -10.17 -9.61
CA SER A 119 12.00 -10.06 -10.14
C SER A 119 11.02 -9.55 -9.07
N GLU A 120 11.12 -10.08 -7.86
CA GLU A 120 10.27 -9.67 -6.74
C GLU A 120 10.55 -8.24 -6.29
N LEU A 121 11.83 -7.88 -6.11
CA LEU A 121 12.24 -6.53 -5.74
C LEU A 121 11.88 -5.50 -6.82
N GLN A 122 11.88 -5.89 -8.10
CA GLN A 122 11.41 -5.01 -9.19
C GLN A 122 9.91 -4.73 -9.08
N VAL A 123 9.09 -5.76 -8.82
CA VAL A 123 7.65 -5.61 -8.60
C VAL A 123 7.40 -4.72 -7.38
N PHE A 124 8.09 -4.98 -6.28
CA PHE A 124 8.00 -4.19 -5.06
C PHE A 124 8.42 -2.73 -5.28
N ARG A 125 9.57 -2.50 -5.93
CA ARG A 125 10.04 -1.17 -6.30
C ARG A 125 9.03 -0.43 -7.17
N ALA A 126 8.49 -1.09 -8.19
CA ALA A 126 7.49 -0.49 -9.07
C ALA A 126 6.24 -0.09 -8.26
N ALA A 127 5.77 -0.95 -7.36
CA ALA A 127 4.66 -0.65 -6.47
C ALA A 127 4.96 0.56 -5.56
N LEU A 128 6.15 0.64 -4.97
CA LEU A 128 6.57 1.78 -4.15
C LEU A 128 6.59 3.11 -4.93
N GLN A 129 7.03 3.08 -6.20
CA GLN A 129 7.04 4.26 -7.07
C GLN A 129 5.63 4.69 -7.51
N LYS A 130 4.75 3.71 -7.74
CA LYS A 130 3.37 3.90 -8.20
C LYS A 130 2.42 4.36 -7.10
N SER A 131 2.69 4.06 -5.83
CA SER A 131 1.86 4.54 -4.72
C SER A 131 2.17 6.00 -4.32
N PHE A 132 3.35 6.52 -4.65
CA PHE A 132 3.74 7.91 -4.39
C PHE A 132 2.76 8.97 -4.97
N PRO A 133 2.25 8.87 -6.23
CA PRO A 133 1.26 9.81 -6.74
C PRO A 133 -0.01 9.86 -5.89
N LEU A 134 -0.50 8.74 -5.37
CA LEU A 134 -1.73 8.74 -4.56
C LEU A 134 -1.54 9.43 -3.20
N SER A 135 -0.41 9.22 -2.52
CA SER A 135 -0.12 9.93 -1.26
C SER A 135 0.17 11.42 -1.45
N LEU A 136 0.74 11.81 -2.59
CA LEU A 136 0.93 13.21 -2.94
C LEU A 136 -0.41 13.90 -3.21
N VAL A 137 -1.36 13.17 -3.80
CA VAL A 137 -2.68 13.67 -4.17
C VAL A 137 -3.64 13.66 -2.98
N LEU A 138 -3.73 12.56 -2.23
CA LEU A 138 -4.70 12.34 -1.16
C LEU A 138 -4.16 12.66 0.25
N GLY A 139 -2.88 12.99 0.37
CA GLY A 139 -2.18 13.18 1.64
C GLY A 139 -1.48 11.91 2.12
N ALA A 140 -0.56 12.06 3.09
CA ALA A 140 0.25 10.95 3.61
C ALA A 140 -0.52 10.00 4.56
N SER A 141 -1.61 10.49 5.14
CA SER A 141 -2.46 9.74 6.06
C SER A 141 -3.93 9.91 5.67
N LEU A 142 -4.65 8.79 5.69
CA LEU A 142 -6.10 8.68 5.62
C LEU A 142 -6.64 8.33 7.00
N CYS A 143 -7.97 8.25 7.14
CA CYS A 143 -8.59 7.69 8.32
C CYS A 143 -9.72 6.72 7.97
N ARG A 144 -10.00 5.82 8.93
CA ARG A 144 -11.16 4.93 8.90
C ARG A 144 -11.93 5.05 10.21
N MET A 145 -13.20 4.67 10.18
CA MET A 145 -13.99 4.49 11.40
C MET A 145 -13.49 3.25 12.15
N GLY A 146 -13.10 3.40 13.41
CA GLY A 146 -12.72 2.26 14.26
C GLY A 146 -13.89 1.31 14.53
N SER A 147 -13.60 0.06 14.88
CA SER A 147 -14.63 -0.94 15.19
C SER A 147 -14.96 -0.93 16.69
N GLY A 148 -16.18 -0.52 17.09
CA GLY A 148 -16.67 -0.62 18.48
C GLY A 148 -17.66 0.46 18.92
N ALA A 149 -18.30 0.27 20.08
CA ALA A 149 -19.18 1.28 20.69
C ALA A 149 -18.34 2.48 21.14
N GLY A 150 -18.44 3.61 20.43
CA GLY A 150 -17.58 4.78 20.62
C GLY A 150 -16.48 4.94 19.56
N ALA A 151 -16.62 4.27 18.41
CA ALA A 151 -15.71 4.32 17.25
C ALA A 151 -15.10 5.71 16.99
N ALA A 152 -13.82 5.85 17.32
CA ALA A 152 -13.00 7.00 16.97
C ALA A 152 -12.42 6.85 15.56
N LEU A 153 -11.96 7.96 14.98
CA LEU A 153 -11.20 7.92 13.73
C LEU A 153 -9.81 7.35 13.98
N GLU A 154 -9.48 6.28 13.24
CA GLU A 154 -8.16 5.67 13.25
C GLU A 154 -7.38 6.16 12.04
N ALA A 155 -6.14 6.60 12.26
CA ALA A 155 -5.23 6.94 11.18
C ALA A 155 -4.82 5.69 10.39
N VAL A 156 -4.72 5.83 9.08
CA VAL A 156 -4.29 4.79 8.14
C VAL A 156 -3.26 5.41 7.22
N ASN A 157 -2.08 4.84 7.13
CA ASN A 157 -1.10 5.28 6.14
C ASN A 157 -1.67 5.09 4.72
N THR A 158 -1.73 6.18 3.93
CA THR A 158 -2.36 6.18 2.59
C THR A 158 -1.79 5.07 1.71
N LEU A 159 -0.51 4.82 1.83
CA LEU A 159 0.18 3.91 0.93
C LEU A 159 -0.09 2.46 1.31
N SER A 160 -0.11 2.08 2.60
CA SER A 160 -0.49 0.71 3.00
C SER A 160 -1.98 0.46 2.79
N GLY A 161 -2.83 1.47 3.04
CA GLY A 161 -4.28 1.39 2.86
C GLY A 161 -4.72 1.22 1.40
N LEU A 162 -3.94 1.70 0.44
CA LEU A 162 -4.30 1.70 -0.99
C LEU A 162 -3.42 0.78 -1.86
N LEU A 163 -2.44 0.07 -1.28
CA LEU A 163 -1.42 -0.65 -2.05
C LEU A 163 -2.00 -1.77 -2.92
N GLY A 164 -1.94 -1.56 -4.25
CA GLY A 164 -2.42 -2.51 -5.24
C GLY A 164 -3.94 -2.47 -5.47
N SER A 165 -4.66 -1.56 -4.81
CA SER A 165 -6.09 -1.39 -4.97
C SER A 165 -6.39 -0.39 -6.08
N TYR A 166 -7.45 -0.65 -6.85
CA TYR A 166 -8.15 0.43 -7.55
C TYR A 166 -8.73 1.39 -6.51
N VAL A 167 -8.66 2.69 -6.77
CA VAL A 167 -9.07 3.72 -5.79
C VAL A 167 -10.21 4.55 -6.33
N GLY A 168 -11.36 4.48 -5.66
CA GLY A 168 -12.50 5.34 -5.93
C GLY A 168 -12.44 6.62 -5.12
N VAL A 169 -12.23 7.79 -5.72
CA VAL A 169 -12.25 9.08 -5.00
C VAL A 169 -13.68 9.61 -4.99
N TYR A 170 -14.30 9.67 -3.81
CA TYR A 170 -15.70 10.01 -3.63
C TYR A 170 -15.89 11.38 -2.99
N PHE A 171 -16.37 12.34 -3.78
CA PHE A 171 -16.69 13.70 -3.32
C PHE A 171 -18.17 13.79 -2.94
N SER A 172 -18.43 14.13 -1.69
CA SER A 172 -19.78 14.14 -1.15
C SER A 172 -19.88 15.04 0.08
N ALA A 173 -21.10 15.32 0.53
CA ALA A 173 -21.35 16.09 1.75
C ALA A 173 -22.69 15.72 2.39
N SER A 174 -22.74 15.84 3.71
CA SER A 174 -23.92 15.52 4.54
C SER A 174 -25.17 16.30 4.12
N TRP A 175 -24.99 17.58 3.79
CA TRP A 175 -26.05 18.51 3.42
C TRP A 175 -26.65 18.24 2.04
N CYS A 176 -26.01 17.41 1.20
CA CYS A 176 -26.38 17.23 -0.20
C CYS A 176 -27.41 16.08 -0.40
N PRO A 177 -28.66 16.37 -0.85
CA PRO A 177 -29.68 15.33 -1.04
C PRO A 177 -29.33 14.21 -2.04
N PRO A 178 -28.82 14.48 -3.27
CA PRO A 178 -28.45 13.40 -4.19
C PRO A 178 -27.28 12.56 -3.67
N CYS A 179 -26.42 13.11 -2.80
CA CYS A 179 -25.37 12.32 -2.14
C CYS A 179 -25.97 11.28 -1.20
N ARG A 180 -26.96 11.66 -0.38
CA ARG A 180 -27.64 10.73 0.54
C ARG A 180 -28.36 9.59 -0.20
N GLN A 181 -28.76 9.79 -1.45
CA GLN A 181 -29.34 8.73 -2.30
C GLN A 181 -28.25 7.83 -2.93
N PHE A 182 -27.12 8.40 -3.33
CA PHE A 182 -26.06 7.66 -4.00
C PHE A 182 -25.20 6.84 -3.03
N THR A 183 -24.93 7.34 -1.82
CA THR A 183 -24.03 6.67 -0.87
C THR A 183 -24.45 5.23 -0.54
N PRO A 184 -25.72 4.90 -0.23
CA PRO A 184 -26.12 3.51 0.02
C PRO A 184 -25.88 2.59 -1.18
N LEU A 185 -26.11 3.10 -2.39
CA LEU A 185 -25.84 2.35 -3.62
C LEU A 185 -24.34 2.07 -3.76
N LEU A 186 -23.50 3.10 -3.58
CA LEU A 186 -22.05 2.96 -3.61
C LEU A 186 -21.54 1.96 -2.55
N ALA A 187 -22.09 2.00 -1.33
CA ALA A 187 -21.74 1.05 -0.26
C ALA A 187 -22.04 -0.40 -0.67
N SER A 188 -23.23 -0.68 -1.21
CA SER A 188 -23.59 -2.02 -1.69
C SER A 188 -22.72 -2.49 -2.87
N THR A 189 -22.39 -1.58 -3.80
CA THR A 189 -21.54 -1.87 -4.96
C THR A 189 -20.11 -2.16 -4.51
N TYR A 190 -19.58 -1.35 -3.59
CA TYR A 190 -18.26 -1.53 -2.97
C TYR A 190 -18.12 -2.89 -2.31
N GLN A 191 -19.11 -3.30 -1.50
CA GLN A 191 -19.13 -4.61 -0.86
C GLN A 191 -19.16 -5.74 -1.89
N SER A 192 -19.97 -5.60 -2.94
CA SER A 192 -20.08 -6.61 -4.01
C SER A 192 -18.75 -6.80 -4.76
N ILE A 193 -18.07 -5.70 -5.11
CA ILE A 193 -16.76 -5.73 -5.79
C ILE A 193 -15.71 -6.41 -4.91
N ARG A 194 -15.65 -6.06 -3.62
CA ARG A 194 -14.69 -6.65 -2.67
C ARG A 194 -15.00 -8.13 -2.40
N ALA A 195 -16.27 -8.50 -2.27
CA ALA A 195 -16.69 -9.89 -2.08
C ALA A 195 -16.34 -10.78 -3.30
N ALA A 196 -16.27 -10.19 -4.50
CA ALA A 196 -15.78 -10.86 -5.71
C ALA A 196 -14.24 -10.97 -5.78
N GLY A 197 -13.52 -10.60 -4.73
CA GLY A 197 -12.05 -10.72 -4.63
C GLY A 197 -11.28 -9.61 -5.36
N LYS A 198 -11.93 -8.56 -5.85
CA LYS A 198 -11.25 -7.44 -6.50
C LYS A 198 -10.68 -6.48 -5.45
N ALA A 199 -9.41 -6.09 -5.61
CA ALA A 199 -8.76 -5.10 -4.77
C ALA A 199 -9.29 -3.69 -5.08
N PHE A 200 -10.25 -3.24 -4.30
CA PHE A 200 -10.92 -1.95 -4.47
C PHE A 200 -11.04 -1.24 -3.13
N GLU A 201 -10.65 0.03 -3.10
CA GLU A 201 -10.85 0.90 -1.95
C GLU A 201 -11.52 2.21 -2.37
N VAL A 202 -12.34 2.79 -1.50
CA VAL A 202 -12.91 4.12 -1.68
C VAL A 202 -12.21 5.09 -0.72
N VAL A 203 -11.96 6.31 -1.20
CA VAL A 203 -11.45 7.41 -0.37
C VAL A 203 -12.47 8.53 -0.43
N PHE A 204 -13.14 8.74 0.70
CA PHE A 204 -14.10 9.81 0.89
C PHE A 204 -13.38 11.16 1.02
N VAL A 205 -13.84 12.14 0.23
CA VAL A 205 -13.41 13.53 0.25
C VAL A 205 -14.64 14.37 0.60
N SER A 206 -14.73 14.78 1.86
CA SER A 206 -15.88 15.57 2.32
C SER A 206 -15.82 17.02 1.85
N LEU A 207 -16.95 17.51 1.35
CA LEU A 207 -17.23 18.92 1.09
C LEU A 207 -18.13 19.53 2.17
N ASP A 208 -18.24 18.89 3.34
CA ASP A 208 -18.83 19.51 4.52
C ASP A 208 -18.03 20.75 4.95
N ARG A 209 -18.67 21.60 5.75
CA ARG A 209 -18.15 22.92 6.13
C ARG A 209 -17.49 22.93 7.50
N ASP A 210 -17.76 21.91 8.30
CA ASP A 210 -17.25 21.75 9.65
C ASP A 210 -16.97 20.27 9.95
N GLN A 211 -16.11 20.06 10.96
CA GLN A 211 -15.64 18.74 11.36
C GLN A 211 -16.77 17.84 11.87
N ALA A 212 -17.73 18.39 12.60
CA ALA A 212 -18.81 17.61 13.21
C ALA A 212 -19.69 16.98 12.13
N SER A 213 -20.10 17.76 11.14
CA SER A 213 -20.88 17.28 10.00
C SER A 213 -20.12 16.23 9.18
N TYR A 214 -18.81 16.42 9.02
CA TYR A 214 -17.93 15.44 8.37
C TYR A 214 -17.90 14.10 9.13
N GLU A 215 -17.64 14.13 10.43
CA GLU A 215 -17.53 12.93 11.26
C GLU A 215 -18.87 12.19 11.37
N GLU A 216 -19.97 12.91 11.57
CA GLU A 216 -21.32 12.32 11.62
C GLU A 216 -21.67 11.64 10.28
N TYR A 217 -21.39 12.30 9.16
CA TYR A 217 -21.69 11.71 7.86
C TYR A 217 -20.78 10.54 7.52
N PHE A 218 -19.49 10.62 7.83
CA PHE A 218 -18.57 9.50 7.61
C PHE A 218 -18.94 8.29 8.49
N LYS A 219 -19.36 8.53 9.73
CA LYS A 219 -19.91 7.48 10.58
C LYS A 219 -21.17 6.84 9.97
N HIS A 220 -22.12 7.66 9.50
CA HIS A 220 -23.32 7.16 8.83
C HIS A 220 -22.97 6.32 7.59
N GLN A 221 -21.95 6.71 6.80
CA GLN A 221 -21.47 5.92 5.67
C GLN A 221 -20.97 4.53 6.11
N ALA A 222 -20.21 4.46 7.21
CA ALA A 222 -19.75 3.19 7.77
C ALA A 222 -20.92 2.33 8.28
N ASP A 223 -21.91 2.93 8.95
CA ASP A 223 -23.09 2.24 9.49
C ASP A 223 -23.92 1.56 8.38
N ILE A 224 -23.96 2.14 7.17
CA ILE A 224 -24.63 1.55 6.00
C ILE A 224 -23.70 0.68 5.14
N GLY A 225 -22.52 0.33 5.66
CA GLY A 225 -21.60 -0.63 5.04
C GLY A 225 -20.54 -0.03 4.12
N GLY A 226 -20.44 1.30 4.03
CA GLY A 226 -19.34 2.03 3.41
C GLY A 226 -18.11 2.07 4.31
N THR A 227 -17.51 0.91 4.58
CA THR A 227 -16.34 0.74 5.46
C THR A 227 -15.04 1.12 4.74
N TRP A 228 -15.05 2.26 4.05
CA TRP A 228 -13.95 2.77 3.24
C TRP A 228 -13.11 3.81 4.01
N LEU A 229 -12.06 4.31 3.37
CA LEU A 229 -11.18 5.32 3.95
C LEU A 229 -11.71 6.74 3.68
N SER A 230 -11.18 7.71 4.41
CA SER A 230 -11.46 9.13 4.23
C SER A 230 -10.20 9.98 4.36
N VAL A 231 -10.17 11.13 3.68
CA VAL A 231 -9.15 12.15 3.92
C VAL A 231 -9.46 12.84 5.27
N PRO A 232 -8.48 13.01 6.18
CA PRO A 232 -8.73 13.63 7.47
C PRO A 232 -9.23 15.08 7.35
N TRP A 233 -10.14 15.48 8.24
CA TRP A 233 -10.71 16.84 8.25
C TRP A 233 -9.63 17.94 8.30
N ALA A 234 -8.55 17.73 9.06
CA ALA A 234 -7.44 18.68 9.13
C ALA A 234 -6.84 18.97 7.74
N SER A 235 -6.65 17.94 6.91
CA SER A 235 -6.15 18.11 5.54
C SER A 235 -7.20 18.72 4.61
N LEU A 236 -8.47 18.30 4.73
CA LEU A 236 -9.58 18.85 3.94
C LEU A 236 -9.78 20.35 4.20
N SER A 237 -9.80 20.75 5.47
CA SER A 237 -9.99 22.14 5.91
C SER A 237 -8.78 23.03 5.59
N ALA A 238 -7.59 22.45 5.47
CA ALA A 238 -6.37 23.14 5.00
C ALA A 238 -6.31 23.35 3.47
N GLY A 239 -7.38 23.01 2.73
CA GLY A 239 -7.50 23.28 1.29
C GLY A 239 -7.31 22.07 0.37
N LEU A 240 -7.02 20.87 0.90
CA LEU A 240 -6.83 19.68 0.07
C LEU A 240 -8.10 19.32 -0.71
N LYS A 241 -9.29 19.56 -0.13
CA LYS A 241 -10.56 19.30 -0.81
C LYS A 241 -10.74 20.14 -2.08
N ASP A 242 -10.24 21.38 -2.09
CA ASP A 242 -10.33 22.29 -3.24
C ASP A 242 -9.32 21.90 -4.33
N ALA A 243 -8.10 21.51 -3.92
CA ALA A 243 -7.08 20.98 -4.82
C ALA A 243 -7.56 19.72 -5.54
N LEU A 244 -8.12 18.76 -4.78
CA LEU A 244 -8.71 17.54 -5.31
C LEU A 244 -9.91 17.81 -6.22
N SER A 245 -10.79 18.71 -5.81
CA SER A 245 -11.95 19.12 -6.63
C SER A 245 -11.52 19.69 -7.97
N THR A 246 -10.47 20.52 -7.98
CA THR A 246 -9.89 21.09 -9.20
C THR A 246 -9.25 20.01 -10.06
N GLN A 247 -8.40 19.16 -9.47
CA GLN A 247 -7.68 18.10 -10.18
C GLN A 247 -8.61 17.14 -10.91
N TYR A 248 -9.73 16.77 -10.28
CA TYR A 248 -10.70 15.83 -10.85
C TYR A 248 -11.90 16.52 -11.51
N GLY A 249 -11.89 17.85 -11.65
CA GLY A 249 -12.92 18.59 -12.38
C GLY A 249 -14.31 18.53 -11.74
N VAL A 250 -14.39 18.48 -10.41
CA VAL A 250 -15.63 18.41 -9.64
C VAL A 250 -16.41 19.72 -9.80
N ARG A 251 -17.56 19.65 -10.50
CA ARG A 251 -18.49 20.78 -10.68
C ARG A 251 -19.79 20.64 -9.88
N GLY A 252 -20.02 19.49 -9.27
CA GLY A 252 -21.20 19.17 -8.48
C GLY A 252 -21.05 17.80 -7.82
N ILE A 253 -21.81 17.57 -6.75
CA ILE A 253 -21.77 16.33 -5.97
C ILE A 253 -23.12 15.60 -5.98
N PRO A 254 -23.15 14.26 -5.88
CA PRO A 254 -22.01 13.36 -5.70
C PRO A 254 -21.14 13.26 -6.95
N HIS A 255 -19.81 13.29 -6.76
CA HIS A 255 -18.85 13.06 -7.83
C HIS A 255 -17.97 11.88 -7.44
N PHE A 256 -17.72 10.97 -8.38
CA PHE A 256 -16.99 9.75 -8.10
C PHE A 256 -16.15 9.38 -9.30
N VAL A 257 -14.83 9.25 -9.09
CA VAL A 257 -13.86 8.87 -10.11
C VAL A 257 -13.12 7.61 -9.66
N VAL A 258 -12.64 6.82 -10.62
CA VAL A 258 -11.84 5.61 -10.32
C VAL A 258 -10.43 5.78 -10.87
N LEU A 259 -9.48 5.47 -10.01
CA LEU A 259 -8.05 5.43 -10.31
C LEU A 259 -7.58 3.98 -10.40
N SER A 260 -6.64 3.70 -11.29
CA SER A 260 -5.90 2.44 -11.29
C SER A 260 -5.04 2.30 -10.03
N PRO A 261 -4.52 1.10 -9.72
CA PRO A 261 -3.53 0.91 -8.65
C PRO A 261 -2.28 1.78 -8.79
N ASP A 262 -2.02 2.26 -10.00
CA ASP A 262 -0.89 3.14 -10.31
C ASP A 262 -1.21 4.64 -10.13
N GLY A 263 -2.43 4.95 -9.66
CA GLY A 263 -2.91 6.32 -9.46
C GLY A 263 -3.35 7.04 -10.74
N GLN A 264 -3.48 6.34 -11.87
CA GLN A 264 -3.98 6.95 -13.10
C GLN A 264 -5.50 7.00 -13.10
N LEU A 265 -6.08 8.11 -13.54
CA LEU A 265 -7.52 8.26 -13.71
C LEU A 265 -8.00 7.39 -14.87
N ILE A 266 -8.78 6.35 -14.56
CA ILE A 266 -9.31 5.39 -15.55
C ILE A 266 -10.83 5.49 -15.73
N CYS A 267 -11.54 6.13 -14.81
CA CYS A 267 -12.97 6.39 -14.94
C CYS A 267 -13.30 7.78 -14.38
N LYS A 268 -13.71 8.70 -15.26
CA LYS A 268 -14.17 10.06 -14.87
C LYS A 268 -15.63 10.09 -14.42
N GLU A 269 -16.44 9.21 -14.98
CA GLU A 269 -17.90 9.17 -14.78
C GLU A 269 -18.31 8.03 -13.84
N GLY A 270 -17.51 7.78 -12.80
CA GLY A 270 -17.69 6.65 -11.89
C GLY A 270 -19.07 6.65 -11.21
N ARG A 271 -19.63 7.82 -10.91
CA ARG A 271 -21.01 7.92 -10.38
C ARG A 271 -22.01 7.28 -11.35
N ASN A 272 -21.92 7.57 -12.64
CA ASN A 272 -22.81 7.01 -13.66
C ASN A 272 -22.53 5.51 -13.86
N ALA A 273 -21.26 5.10 -13.81
CA ALA A 273 -20.89 3.70 -13.89
C ALA A 273 -21.52 2.86 -12.77
N VAL A 274 -21.47 3.33 -11.52
CA VAL A 274 -22.12 2.67 -10.37
C VAL A 274 -23.64 2.62 -10.53
N MET A 275 -24.27 3.67 -11.07
CA MET A 275 -25.72 3.67 -11.32
C MET A 275 -26.14 2.67 -12.41
N GLN A 276 -25.28 2.42 -13.40
CA GLN A 276 -25.54 1.48 -14.49
C GLN A 276 -25.16 0.02 -14.15
N ASP A 277 -24.16 -0.16 -13.30
CA ASP A 277 -23.68 -1.46 -12.82
C ASP A 277 -23.60 -1.49 -11.28
N PRO A 278 -24.75 -1.53 -10.60
CA PRO A 278 -24.80 -1.55 -9.14
C PRO A 278 -24.24 -2.85 -8.53
N SER A 279 -24.09 -3.90 -9.34
CA SER A 279 -23.43 -5.15 -8.97
C SER A 279 -21.90 -5.10 -9.07
N GLY A 280 -21.33 -4.10 -9.74
CA GLY A 280 -19.88 -3.99 -9.95
C GLY A 280 -19.28 -5.08 -10.84
N LEU A 281 -20.07 -5.71 -11.70
CA LEU A 281 -19.61 -6.78 -12.59
C LEU A 281 -18.63 -6.25 -13.63
N MET A 282 -18.88 -5.04 -14.14
CA MET A 282 -18.09 -4.33 -15.15
C MET A 282 -16.94 -3.50 -14.56
N PHE A 283 -16.77 -3.52 -13.23
CA PHE A 283 -15.63 -2.89 -12.56
C PHE A 283 -14.30 -3.40 -13.15
N PRO A 284 -13.32 -2.52 -13.49
CA PRO A 284 -13.10 -1.17 -12.95
C PRO A 284 -13.71 -0.02 -13.77
N TRP A 285 -14.58 -0.31 -14.73
CA TRP A 285 -15.22 0.71 -15.58
C TRP A 285 -14.21 1.64 -16.26
N ALA A 286 -13.09 1.08 -16.72
CA ALA A 286 -12.07 1.83 -17.45
C ALA A 286 -12.63 2.27 -18.81
N VAL A 287 -12.69 3.58 -19.04
CA VAL A 287 -13.20 4.21 -20.28
C VAL A 287 -12.38 5.44 -20.65
#